data_AF-A0A1G1DQF6-F1
#
_entry.id   AF-A0A1G1DQF6-F1
#
_cell.length_a   1.000
_cell.length_b   1.000
_cell.length_c   1.000
_cell.angle_alpha   90.00
_cell.angle_beta   90.00
_cell.angle_gamma   90.00
#
_symmetry.space_group_name_H-M   'P 1'
#
loop_
_entity.id
_entity.type
_entity.pdbx_description
1 polymer ?
#
loop_
_entity_poly.entity_id
_entity_poly.type
_entity_poly.pdbx_seq_one_letter_code
_entity_poly.pdbx_strand_id
1 'polypeptide(L)'
;MSLVGPKPPVSDILIETLAFAEGRFLSIHPFLDFNGRVARMLLFALLYRLNLPPVQLVPDEKDRQGRIEYLAALSKADNLEWQPLISVWKRRIDKG
;
A
#
# COMPACT_ATOMS: atom_id res chain seq x y z
N MET A 1 -16.64 7.21 -20.11
CA MET A 1 -15.69 8.32 -19.81
C MET A 1 -15.48 8.29 -18.30
N SER A 2 -14.27 8.00 -17.83
CA SER A 2 -13.97 7.98 -16.38
C SER A 2 -14.20 9.39 -15.81
N LEU A 3 -14.92 9.50 -14.70
CA LEU A 3 -15.09 10.76 -13.94
C LEU A 3 -13.80 11.20 -13.22
N VAL A 4 -12.76 10.38 -13.31
CA VAL A 4 -11.43 10.67 -12.79
C VAL A 4 -10.54 10.93 -14.00
N GLY A 5 -9.74 12.01 -13.94
CA GLY A 5 -8.89 12.50 -15.02
C GLY A 5 -7.92 11.47 -15.61
N PRO A 6 -7.01 11.88 -16.51
CA PRO A 6 -6.12 10.95 -17.17
C PRO A 6 -5.37 10.08 -16.16
N LYS A 7 -5.21 8.78 -16.49
CA LYS A 7 -4.45 7.83 -15.69
C LYS A 7 -3.05 8.41 -15.43
N PRO A 8 -2.64 8.63 -14.16
CA PRO A 8 -1.28 9.04 -13.89
C PRO A 8 -0.33 7.92 -14.34
N PRO A 9 0.85 8.25 -14.90
CA PRO A 9 1.87 7.25 -15.13
C PRO A 9 2.24 6.61 -13.78
N VAL A 10 2.58 5.32 -13.79
CA VAL A 10 3.21 4.69 -12.64
C VAL A 10 4.60 5.31 -12.50
N SER A 11 4.72 6.26 -11.59
CA SER A 11 5.95 6.98 -11.29
C SER A 11 6.43 6.67 -9.87
N ASP A 12 7.71 6.90 -9.58
CA ASP A 12 8.27 6.69 -8.24
C ASP A 12 7.48 7.45 -7.17
N ILE A 13 7.12 8.71 -7.43
CA ILE A 13 6.30 9.52 -6.50
C ILE A 13 4.92 8.91 -6.21
N LEU A 14 4.34 8.17 -7.17
CA LEU A 14 3.05 7.53 -6.97
C LEU A 14 3.20 6.29 -6.07
N ILE A 15 4.26 5.50 -6.29
CA ILE A 15 4.60 4.34 -5.46
C ILE A 15 4.90 4.79 -4.02
N GLU A 16 5.67 5.88 -3.87
CA GLU A 16 5.94 6.52 -2.58
C GLU A 16 4.66 6.99 -1.89
N THR A 17 3.75 7.63 -2.64
CA THR A 17 2.47 8.10 -2.10
C THR A 17 1.60 6.94 -1.58
N LEU A 18 1.56 5.82 -2.29
CA LEU A 18 0.80 4.63 -1.87
C LEU A 18 1.41 3.99 -0.62
N ALA A 19 2.74 3.89 -0.56
CA ALA A 19 3.47 3.41 0.62
C ALA A 19 3.23 4.31 1.84
N PHE A 20 3.30 5.63 1.65
CA PHE A 20 3.02 6.61 2.70
C PHE A 20 1.57 6.53 3.18
N ALA A 21 0.60 6.42 2.27
CA ALA A 21 -0.81 6.31 2.63
C ALA A 21 -1.09 5.06 3.50
N GLU A 22 -0.54 3.90 3.13
CA GLU A 22 -0.64 2.68 3.92
C GLU A 22 0.04 2.83 5.29
N GLY A 23 1.32 3.18 5.29
CA GLY A 23 2.14 3.24 6.49
C GLY A 23 1.61 4.26 7.49
N ARG A 24 1.31 5.49 7.04
CA ARG A 24 0.81 6.55 7.94
C ARG A 24 -0.57 6.24 8.49
N PHE A 25 -1.49 5.70 7.69
CA PHE A 25 -2.81 5.36 8.19
C PHE A 25 -2.72 4.30 9.31
N LEU A 26 -1.91 3.27 9.11
CA LEU A 26 -1.71 2.21 10.10
C LEU A 26 -0.97 2.72 11.35
N SER A 27 -0.01 3.63 11.18
CA SER A 27 0.74 4.26 12.26
C SER A 27 -0.12 5.19 13.12
N ILE A 28 -1.00 5.98 12.50
CA ILE A 28 -1.97 6.85 13.21
C ILE A 28 -2.98 6.00 13.99
N HIS A 29 -3.34 4.83 13.46
CA HIS A 29 -4.26 3.86 14.08
C HIS A 29 -5.57 4.51 14.60
N PRO A 30 -6.34 5.19 13.73
CA PRO A 30 -7.40 6.11 14.16
C PRO A 30 -8.66 5.43 14.72
N PHE A 31 -8.83 4.12 14.53
CA PHE A 31 -9.98 3.36 15.02
C PHE A 31 -9.62 2.46 16.20
N LEU A 32 -10.60 2.13 17.04
CA LEU A 32 -10.43 1.18 18.15
C LEU A 32 -9.97 -0.19 17.63
N ASP A 33 -10.61 -0.67 16.56
CA ASP A 33 -10.34 -1.95 15.93
C ASP A 33 -10.36 -1.83 14.40
N PHE A 34 -9.84 -2.87 13.73
CA PHE A 34 -9.96 -3.08 12.29
C PHE A 34 -9.22 -2.08 11.38
N ASN A 35 -8.25 -1.32 11.91
CA ASN A 35 -7.40 -0.41 11.12
C ASN A 35 -6.78 -1.10 9.90
N GLY A 36 -6.29 -2.34 10.03
CA GLY A 36 -5.78 -3.12 8.90
C GLY A 36 -6.81 -3.37 7.79
N ARG A 37 -8.10 -3.53 8.12
CA ARG A 37 -9.17 -3.69 7.12
C ARG A 37 -9.50 -2.37 6.46
N VAL A 38 -9.64 -1.31 7.25
CA VAL A 38 -9.94 0.03 6.71
C VAL A 38 -8.81 0.52 5.81
N ALA A 39 -7.55 0.30 6.19
CA ALA A 39 -6.38 0.59 5.36
C ALA A 39 -6.49 -0.10 3.99
N ARG A 40 -6.84 -1.39 3.95
CA ARG A 40 -7.01 -2.10 2.67
C ARG A 40 -8.15 -1.57 1.83
N MET A 41 -9.27 -1.20 2.45
CA MET A 41 -10.38 -0.58 1.73
C MET A 41 -9.99 0.78 1.14
N LEU A 42 -9.26 1.61 1.90
CA LEU A 42 -8.69 2.87 1.43
C LEU A 42 -7.77 2.64 0.23
N LEU A 43 -6.82 1.71 0.34
CA LEU A 43 -5.87 1.40 -0.73
C LEU A 43 -6.58 0.85 -1.97
N PHE A 44 -7.56 -0.03 -1.81
CA PHE A 44 -8.39 -0.50 -2.93
C PHE A 44 -9.12 0.66 -3.62
N ALA A 45 -9.71 1.57 -2.86
CA ALA A 45 -10.37 2.76 -3.40
C ALA A 45 -9.39 3.68 -4.14
N LEU A 46 -8.16 3.86 -3.62
CA LEU A 46 -7.11 4.64 -4.29
C LEU A 46 -6.70 3.99 -5.62
N LEU A 47 -6.41 2.69 -5.64
CA LEU A 47 -6.06 1.98 -6.86
C LEU A 47 -7.16 2.10 -7.93
N TYR A 48 -8.41 1.92 -7.53
CA TYR A 48 -9.55 2.06 -8.43
C TYR A 48 -9.70 3.48 -8.97
N ARG A 49 -9.64 4.50 -8.10
CA ARG A 49 -9.75 5.91 -8.50
C ARG A 49 -8.62 6.34 -9.41
N LEU A 50 -7.40 5.84 -9.17
CA LEU A 50 -6.21 6.17 -9.95
C LEU A 50 -6.06 5.30 -11.21
N ASN A 51 -7.02 4.40 -11.49
CA ASN A 51 -6.99 3.48 -12.63
C ASN A 51 -5.70 2.65 -12.70
N LEU A 52 -5.24 2.20 -11.53
CA LEU A 52 -4.10 1.31 -11.35
C LEU A 52 -4.55 -0.16 -11.39
N PRO A 53 -3.68 -1.10 -11.82
CA PRO A 53 -4.01 -2.51 -11.78
C PRO A 53 -4.35 -2.96 -10.34
N PRO A 54 -5.25 -3.94 -10.18
CA PRO A 54 -5.48 -4.54 -8.88
C PRO A 54 -4.20 -5.25 -8.41
N VAL A 55 -3.75 -4.95 -7.20
CA VAL A 55 -2.58 -5.61 -6.61
C VAL A 55 -2.96 -6.36 -5.34
N GLN A 56 -2.17 -7.37 -4.99
CA GLN A 56 -2.29 -8.06 -3.72
C GLN A 56 -1.80 -7.16 -2.57
N LEU A 57 -2.74 -6.61 -1.80
CA LEU A 57 -2.47 -5.67 -0.71
C LEU A 57 -1.93 -6.32 0.57
N VAL A 58 -2.13 -7.63 0.75
CA VAL A 58 -1.57 -8.38 1.88
C VAL A 58 -0.94 -9.65 1.31
N PRO A 59 0.28 -10.02 1.74
CA PRO A 59 0.87 -11.28 1.35
C PRO A 59 -0.08 -12.46 1.61
N ASP A 60 -0.02 -13.48 0.74
CA ASP A 60 -0.83 -14.70 0.89
C ASP A 60 -0.61 -15.31 2.28
N GLU A 61 -1.65 -15.93 2.84
CA GLU A 61 -1.55 -16.56 4.16
C GLU A 61 -0.48 -17.66 4.20
N LYS A 62 -0.24 -18.34 3.07
CA LYS A 62 0.79 -19.37 2.88
C LYS A 62 2.18 -18.77 2.69
N ASP A 63 2.28 -17.49 2.32
CA ASP A 63 3.56 -16.78 2.16
C ASP A 63 4.04 -16.21 3.50
N ARG A 64 4.52 -17.11 4.37
CA ARG A 64 5.03 -16.75 5.69
C ARG A 64 6.18 -15.74 5.61
N GLN A 65 7.07 -15.90 4.65
CA GLN A 65 8.25 -15.03 4.50
C GLN A 65 7.84 -13.64 4.02
N GLY A 66 6.98 -13.53 3.00
CA GLY A 66 6.43 -12.27 2.54
C GLY A 66 5.63 -11.53 3.62
N ARG A 67 4.91 -12.26 4.49
CA ARG A 67 4.26 -11.67 5.67
C ARG A 67 5.25 -11.05 6.65
N ILE A 68 6.34 -11.75 6.97
CA ILE A 68 7.39 -11.23 7.87
C ILE A 68 8.02 -9.97 7.28
N GLU A 69 8.37 -10.00 6.00
CA GLU A 69 8.96 -8.84 5.31
C GLU A 69 8.02 -7.64 5.26
N TYR A 70 6.74 -7.88 4.98
CA TYR A 70 5.71 -6.83 4.97
C TYR A 70 5.53 -6.19 6.35
N LEU A 71 5.42 -6.99 7.41
CA LEU A 71 5.28 -6.47 8.77
C LEU A 71 6.55 -5.73 9.22
N ALA A 72 7.73 -6.23 8.86
CA ALA A 72 8.99 -5.53 9.11
C ALA A 72 9.07 -4.19 8.37
N ALA A 73 8.59 -4.14 7.12
CA ALA A 73 8.53 -2.91 6.34
C ALA A 73 7.57 -1.86 6.94
N LEU A 74 6.41 -2.30 7.46
CA LEU A 74 5.49 -1.42 8.19
C LEU A 74 6.14 -0.86 9.47
N SER A 75 6.76 -1.73 10.27
CA SER A 75 7.46 -1.33 11.50
C SER A 75 8.62 -0.36 11.22
N LYS A 76 9.30 -0.50 10.08
CA LYS A 76 10.31 0.45 9.62
C LYS A 76 9.70 1.80 9.22
N ALA A 77 8.56 1.79 8.52
CA ALA A 77 7.83 3.00 8.17
C ALA A 77 7.35 3.79 9.40
N ASP A 78 6.99 3.11 10.51
CA ASP A 78 6.68 3.77 11.78
C ASP A 78 7.84 4.61 12.33
N ASN A 79 9.08 4.23 11.98
CA ASN A 79 10.31 4.92 12.35
C ASN A 79 10.81 5.88 11.25
N LEU A 80 9.93 6.26 10.30
CA LEU A 80 10.25 7.11 9.14
C LEU A 80 11.25 6.48 8.15
N GLU A 81 11.55 5.19 8.27
CA GLU A 81 12.34 4.42 7.31
C GLU A 81 11.41 3.88 6.21
N TRP A 82 11.12 4.69 5.19
CA TRP A 82 10.09 4.39 4.17
C TRP A 82 10.52 3.38 3.10
N GLN A 83 11.81 3.28 2.80
CA GLN A 83 12.34 2.52 1.67
C GLN A 83 11.90 1.03 1.63
N PRO A 84 11.84 0.31 2.77
CA PRO A 84 11.32 -1.06 2.78
C PRO A 84 9.87 -1.17 2.30
N LEU A 85 8.97 -0.26 2.75
CA LEU A 85 7.57 -0.29 2.37
C LEU A 85 7.36 0.18 0.93
N ILE A 86 8.13 1.17 0.47
CA ILE A 86 8.17 1.58 -0.95
C ILE A 86 8.57 0.38 -1.83
N SER A 87 9.56 -0.40 -1.40
CA SER A 87 10.00 -1.59 -2.13
C SER A 87 8.92 -2.68 -2.20
N VAL A 88 8.12 -2.84 -1.14
CA VAL A 88 6.94 -3.73 -1.16
C VAL A 88 5.93 -3.24 -2.20
N TRP A 89 5.62 -1.95 -2.23
CA TRP A 89 4.69 -1.37 -3.22
C TRP A 89 5.19 -1.49 -4.65
N LYS A 90 6.48 -1.26 -4.89
CA LYS A 90 7.09 -1.46 -6.20
C LYS A 90 6.87 -2.89 -6.70
N ARG A 91 7.19 -3.89 -5.86
CA ARG A 91 6.94 -5.32 -6.19
C ARG A 91 5.46 -5.64 -6.43
N ARG A 92 4.54 -4.99 -5.72
CA ARG A 92 3.09 -5.17 -5.92
C ARG A 92 2.66 -4.67 -7.30
N ILE A 93 3.14 -3.49 -7.69
CA ILE A 93 2.84 -2.88 -8.99
C ILE A 93 3.48 -3.65 -10.14
N ASP A 94 4.74 -4.10 -9.98
CA ASP A 94 5.44 -4.87 -11.02
C ASP A 94 4.82 -6.25 -11.30
N LYS A 95 4.06 -6.80 -10.34
CA LYS A 95 3.37 -8.11 -10.46
C LYS A 95 1.96 -8.02 -11.03
N GLY A 96 1.34 -6.84 -11.02
CA GLY A 96 -0.06 -6.62 -11.45
C GLY A 96 -0.16 -6.15 -12.88
#